data_AF-A0A066PK28-F1
#
_entry.id   AF-A0A066PK28-F1
#
_cell.length_a   1.000
_cell.length_b   1.000
_cell.length_c   1.000
_cell.angle_alpha   90.00
_cell.angle_beta   90.00
_cell.angle_gamma   90.00
#
_symmetry.space_group_name_H-M   'P 1'
#
loop_
_entity.id
_entity.type
_entity.pdbx_description
1 polymer ?
#
loop_
_entity_poly.entity_id
_entity_poly.type
_entity_poly.pdbx_seq_one_letter_code
_entity_poly.pdbx_strand_id
1 'polypeptide(L)'
;MRRQFATLFHIAWLLAALLAGTTATARAQANGAPPARVGQIARIEGAVSFARAGGEWEPATPNYPLIGGDTLYAEPGAEAALTFGWSRITLAGGTEFGIAALGEDSATLDVPRGEAFLYLRYLAPGETWRIRTPRGVVTISQDGRYAISAGDAAAPTRIGVIDGAAEVTGDGPGRVRRRAGGDGAPRRRDTGAGDARTARDRPVHRADAGGSRAARPARRAGGGDRHDRGGPARRLWQLG
;
A
#
# COMPACT_ATOMS: atom_id res chain seq x y z
N MET A 1 78.46 -27.43 50.13
CA MET A 1 77.71 -26.27 50.69
C MET A 1 77.58 -25.19 49.63
N ARG A 2 76.35 -24.76 49.29
CA ARG A 2 75.95 -23.37 48.93
C ARG A 2 76.64 -22.79 47.66
N ARG A 3 76.00 -22.37 46.56
CA ARG A 3 74.64 -21.89 46.30
C ARG A 3 74.36 -22.01 44.78
N GLN A 4 73.55 -22.99 44.40
CA GLN A 4 72.52 -22.79 43.35
C GLN A 4 71.62 -21.65 43.85
N PHE A 5 71.13 -20.70 43.04
CA PHE A 5 69.88 -19.91 43.29
C PHE A 5 69.68 -18.63 42.44
N ALA A 6 70.56 -18.24 41.50
CA ALA A 6 70.48 -16.88 40.94
C ALA A 6 69.99 -16.71 39.49
N THR A 7 69.81 -17.76 38.68
CA THR A 7 69.55 -17.55 37.23
C THR A 7 68.32 -18.27 36.66
N LEU A 8 67.53 -18.96 37.49
CA LEU A 8 66.32 -19.66 37.05
C LEU A 8 65.02 -18.88 37.28
N PHE A 9 65.07 -17.70 37.92
CA PHE A 9 63.87 -16.93 38.24
C PHE A 9 63.44 -15.90 37.17
N HIS A 10 64.25 -15.69 36.12
CA HIS A 10 63.90 -14.74 35.04
C HIS A 10 63.29 -15.41 33.81
N ILE A 11 63.53 -16.71 33.60
CA ILE A 11 62.98 -17.45 32.45
C ILE A 11 61.54 -17.92 32.75
N ALA A 12 61.20 -18.19 34.01
CA ALA A 12 59.85 -18.57 34.41
C ALA A 12 58.84 -17.41 34.34
N TRP A 13 59.29 -16.15 34.36
CA TRP A 13 58.40 -14.98 34.28
C TRP A 13 58.08 -14.54 32.84
N LEU A 14 58.86 -14.98 31.84
CA LEU A 14 58.58 -14.70 30.43
C LEU A 14 57.66 -15.74 29.77
N LEU A 15 57.52 -16.94 30.33
CA LEU A 15 56.61 -17.98 29.83
C LEU A 15 55.17 -17.86 30.39
N ALA A 16 54.98 -17.20 31.54
CA ALA A 16 53.65 -16.96 32.11
C ALA A 16 52.94 -15.72 31.53
N ALA A 17 53.69 -14.79 30.92
CA ALA A 17 53.11 -13.60 30.26
C ALA A 17 52.67 -13.86 28.80
N LEU A 18 53.04 -15.00 28.21
CA LEU A 18 52.70 -15.34 26.83
C LEU A 18 51.43 -16.22 26.70
N LEU A 19 50.87 -16.70 27.82
CA LEU A 19 49.67 -17.55 27.83
C LEU A 19 48.39 -16.83 28.33
N ALA A 20 48.46 -15.52 28.59
CA ALA A 20 47.35 -14.75 29.14
C ALA A 20 46.99 -13.57 28.21
N GLY A 21 46.34 -13.84 27.08
CA GLY A 21 45.81 -12.71 26.29
C GLY A 21 45.44 -12.96 24.83
N THR A 22 44.84 -14.10 24.48
CA THR A 22 44.22 -14.25 23.15
C THR A 22 42.86 -14.94 23.22
N THR A 23 41.98 -14.51 24.12
CA THR A 23 40.54 -14.66 23.86
C THR A 23 40.15 -13.64 22.80
N ALA A 24 40.44 -13.96 21.54
CA ALA A 24 39.83 -13.29 20.41
C ALA A 24 38.33 -13.58 20.47
N THR A 25 37.58 -12.69 21.12
CA THR A 25 36.13 -12.66 20.98
C THR A 25 35.87 -12.34 19.52
N ALA A 26 35.56 -13.38 18.74
CA ALA A 26 35.01 -13.23 17.42
C ALA A 26 33.71 -12.44 17.58
N ARG A 27 33.79 -11.11 17.44
CA ARG A 27 32.63 -10.29 17.16
C ARG A 27 32.18 -10.77 15.80
N ALA A 28 31.19 -11.67 15.77
CA ALA A 28 30.37 -11.86 14.60
C ALA A 28 29.89 -10.46 14.22
N GLN A 29 30.51 -9.87 13.19
CA GLN A 29 29.97 -8.68 12.58
C GLN A 29 28.59 -9.12 12.13
N ALA A 30 27.56 -8.61 12.79
CA ALA A 30 26.20 -8.67 12.29
C ALA A 30 26.14 -7.80 11.04
N ASN A 31 26.86 -8.20 9.98
CA ASN A 31 26.45 -7.90 8.64
C ASN A 31 25.08 -8.54 8.53
N GLY A 32 24.05 -7.70 8.56
CA GLY A 32 22.66 -8.07 8.76
C GLY A 32 22.34 -9.35 8.00
N ALA A 33 21.69 -10.29 8.70
CA ALA A 33 21.32 -11.57 8.11
C ALA A 33 20.75 -11.35 6.69
N PRO A 34 21.13 -12.17 5.70
CA PRO A 34 20.62 -12.02 4.34
C PRO A 34 19.09 -11.88 4.36
N PRO A 35 18.51 -11.00 3.52
CA PRO A 35 17.06 -10.84 3.46
C PRO A 35 16.39 -12.20 3.22
N ALA A 36 15.39 -12.53 4.03
CA ALA A 36 14.66 -13.81 3.92
C ALA A 36 13.97 -13.96 2.55
N ARG A 37 13.56 -12.83 1.95
CA ARG A 37 12.96 -12.76 0.63
C ARG A 37 13.38 -11.46 -0.06
N VAL A 38 13.60 -11.53 -1.36
CA VAL A 38 13.98 -10.40 -2.22
C VAL A 38 12.93 -10.28 -3.33
N GLY A 39 12.41 -9.08 -3.55
CA GLY A 39 11.65 -8.73 -4.74
C GLY A 39 12.53 -8.09 -5.81
N GLN A 40 11.95 -7.72 -6.94
CA GLN A 40 12.65 -6.95 -7.96
C GLN A 40 11.70 -6.05 -8.75
N ILE A 41 12.25 -4.98 -9.32
CA ILE A 41 11.54 -4.15 -10.29
C ILE A 41 11.56 -4.86 -11.65
N ALA A 42 10.44 -5.42 -12.10
CA ALA A 42 10.36 -6.19 -13.33
C ALA A 42 10.15 -5.32 -14.58
N ARG A 43 9.47 -4.17 -14.44
CA ARG A 43 9.23 -3.23 -15.54
C ARG A 43 9.01 -1.82 -15.01
N ILE A 44 9.46 -0.83 -15.77
CA ILE A 44 9.23 0.59 -15.55
C ILE A 44 8.72 1.19 -16.86
N GLU A 45 7.66 1.99 -16.77
CA GLU A 45 7.15 2.82 -17.85
C GLU A 45 6.99 4.25 -17.30
N GLY A 46 7.60 5.25 -17.94
CA GLY A 46 7.59 6.63 -17.43
C GLY A 46 8.56 6.87 -16.27
N ALA A 47 8.30 7.94 -15.50
CA ALA A 47 9.15 8.36 -14.39
C ALA A 47 8.79 7.62 -13.10
N VAL A 48 9.71 6.76 -12.65
CA VAL A 48 9.59 6.03 -11.39
C VAL A 48 10.84 6.29 -10.58
N SER A 49 10.65 6.68 -9.32
CA SER A 49 11.73 6.90 -8.36
C SER A 49 11.68 5.84 -7.29
N PHE A 50 12.84 5.59 -6.68
CA PHE A 50 13.06 4.61 -5.65
C PHE A 50 13.93 5.21 -4.56
N ALA A 51 13.74 4.78 -3.31
CA ALA A 51 14.64 5.10 -2.22
C ALA A 51 14.84 3.86 -1.33
N ARG A 52 16.06 3.69 -0.83
CA ARG A 52 16.37 2.74 0.25
C ARG A 52 15.85 3.28 1.58
N ALA A 53 15.78 2.42 2.59
CA ALA A 53 15.44 2.83 3.96
C ALA A 53 16.33 3.99 4.44
N GLY A 54 15.74 5.18 4.60
CA GLY A 54 16.45 6.40 5.02
C GLY A 54 17.42 6.97 3.99
N GLY A 55 17.38 6.50 2.74
CA GLY A 55 18.17 7.01 1.63
C GLY A 55 17.45 8.11 0.86
N GLU A 56 18.18 8.70 -0.09
CA GLU A 56 17.63 9.69 -1.02
C GLU A 56 16.85 9.03 -2.14
N TRP A 57 15.94 9.79 -2.75
CA TRP A 57 15.21 9.36 -3.93
C TRP A 57 16.11 9.38 -5.17
N GLU A 58 16.13 8.28 -5.90
CA GLU A 58 16.87 8.10 -7.15
C GLU A 58 15.97 7.51 -8.24
N PRO A 59 16.28 7.72 -9.54
CA PRO A 59 15.56 7.06 -10.61
C PRO A 59 15.61 5.53 -10.47
N ALA A 60 14.45 4.88 -10.51
CA ALA A 60 14.35 3.44 -10.44
C ALA A 60 14.93 2.79 -11.71
N THR A 61 15.54 1.62 -11.55
CA THR A 61 16.10 0.84 -12.65
C THR A 61 15.44 -0.53 -12.76
N PRO A 62 15.21 -1.07 -13.97
CA PRO A 62 14.70 -2.43 -14.13
C PRO A 62 15.68 -3.47 -13.55
N ASN A 63 15.14 -4.60 -13.11
CA ASN A 63 15.84 -5.70 -12.44
C ASN A 63 16.57 -5.31 -11.14
N TYR A 64 16.21 -4.17 -10.56
CA TYR A 64 16.78 -3.74 -9.30
C TYR A 64 16.20 -4.54 -8.12
N PRO A 65 17.03 -5.07 -7.20
CA PRO A 65 16.57 -5.89 -6.08
C PRO A 65 15.90 -5.06 -4.98
N LEU A 66 14.73 -5.52 -4.55
CA LEU A 66 13.88 -4.90 -3.54
C LEU A 66 13.85 -5.70 -2.23
N ILE A 67 13.99 -5.03 -1.11
CA ILE A 67 14.01 -5.60 0.24
C ILE A 67 13.15 -4.79 1.20
N GLY A 68 13.02 -5.25 2.45
CA GLY A 68 12.34 -4.49 3.50
C GLY A 68 13.01 -3.13 3.74
N GLY A 69 12.18 -2.09 3.90
CA GLY A 69 12.55 -0.70 4.06
C GLY A 69 12.58 0.12 2.77
N ASP A 70 12.50 -0.52 1.61
CA ASP A 70 12.50 0.15 0.32
C ASP A 70 11.18 0.85 0.00
N THR A 71 11.24 1.97 -0.72
CA THR A 71 10.07 2.72 -1.19
C THR A 71 10.18 3.09 -2.66
N LEU A 72 9.05 3.09 -3.36
CA LEU A 72 8.90 3.49 -4.75
C LEU A 72 7.84 4.57 -4.88
N TYR A 73 8.03 5.46 -5.85
CA TYR A 73 7.03 6.40 -6.29
C TYR A 73 6.92 6.36 -7.81
N ALA A 74 5.76 5.98 -8.32
CA ALA A 74 5.43 6.10 -9.72
C ALA A 74 4.74 7.46 -9.93
N GLU A 75 5.34 8.34 -10.73
CA GLU A 75 4.76 9.65 -11.02
C GLU A 75 3.44 9.54 -11.79
N PRO A 76 2.61 10.60 -11.82
CA PRO A 76 1.43 10.62 -12.68
C PRO A 76 1.78 10.30 -14.14
N GLY A 77 1.10 9.31 -14.73
CA GLY A 77 1.39 8.82 -16.08
C GLY A 77 2.52 7.80 -16.18
N ALA A 78 3.15 7.42 -15.07
CA ALA A 78 4.10 6.31 -15.00
C ALA A 78 3.44 5.02 -14.48
N GLU A 79 4.08 3.89 -14.72
CA GLU A 79 3.72 2.58 -14.19
C GLU A 79 4.99 1.84 -13.77
N ALA A 80 4.91 1.14 -12.64
CA ALA A 80 5.98 0.24 -12.21
C ALA A 80 5.40 -1.15 -11.93
N ALA A 81 6.09 -2.19 -12.37
CA ALA A 81 5.70 -3.54 -12.04
C ALA A 81 6.82 -4.27 -11.30
N LEU A 82 6.46 -4.87 -10.17
CA LEU A 82 7.33 -5.50 -9.21
C LEU A 82 7.03 -7.00 -9.16
N THR A 83 8.03 -7.82 -8.93
CA THR A 83 7.86 -9.27 -8.75
C THR A 83 8.47 -9.73 -7.44
N PHE A 84 7.76 -10.62 -6.75
CA PHE A 84 8.15 -11.23 -5.49
C PHE A 84 7.92 -12.74 -5.63
N GLY A 85 8.96 -13.47 -6.03
CA GLY A 85 8.81 -14.85 -6.49
C GLY A 85 7.82 -14.93 -7.66
N TRP A 86 6.73 -15.68 -7.48
CA TRP A 86 5.68 -15.87 -8.48
C TRP A 86 4.58 -14.80 -8.45
N SER A 87 4.59 -13.94 -7.44
CA SER A 87 3.61 -12.87 -7.28
C SER A 87 4.09 -11.61 -7.97
N ARG A 88 3.14 -10.83 -8.50
CA ARG A 88 3.40 -9.57 -9.19
C ARG A 88 2.56 -8.45 -8.58
N ILE A 89 3.16 -7.27 -8.44
CA ILE A 89 2.46 -6.05 -8.05
C ILE A 89 2.66 -5.02 -9.17
N THR A 90 1.61 -4.33 -9.56
CA THR A 90 1.68 -3.24 -10.55
C THR A 90 1.16 -1.97 -9.90
N LEU A 91 1.96 -0.90 -9.97
CA LEU A 91 1.68 0.40 -9.40
C LEU A 91 1.16 1.31 -10.51
N ALA A 92 -0.01 1.90 -10.32
CA ALA A 92 -0.53 2.92 -11.22
C ALA A 92 0.23 4.24 -11.03
N GLY A 93 0.06 5.19 -11.96
CA GLY A 93 0.65 6.52 -11.83
C GLY A 93 0.11 7.29 -10.62
N GLY A 94 0.99 8.05 -9.97
CA GLY A 94 0.69 8.77 -8.73
C GLY A 94 0.68 7.88 -7.47
N THR A 95 1.28 6.69 -7.53
CA THR A 95 1.30 5.71 -6.44
C THR A 95 2.61 5.74 -5.69
N GLU A 96 2.51 5.84 -4.37
CA GLU A 96 3.62 5.61 -3.45
C GLU A 96 3.47 4.22 -2.86
N PHE A 97 4.56 3.45 -2.86
CA PHE A 97 4.57 2.05 -2.45
C PHE A 97 5.80 1.76 -1.61
N GLY A 98 5.59 1.31 -0.38
CA GLY A 98 6.64 0.91 0.53
C GLY A 98 6.64 -0.59 0.80
N ILE A 99 7.82 -1.14 1.03
CA ILE A 99 8.01 -2.53 1.45
C ILE A 99 8.39 -2.49 2.92
N ALA A 100 7.43 -2.50 3.84
CA ALA A 100 7.73 -2.43 5.26
C ALA A 100 8.52 -3.67 5.74
N ALA A 101 8.14 -4.86 5.27
CA ALA A 101 8.82 -6.11 5.62
C ALA A 101 8.57 -7.19 4.57
N LEU A 102 9.59 -7.99 4.28
CA LEU A 102 9.50 -9.23 3.52
C LEU A 102 10.12 -10.35 4.34
N GLY A 103 9.32 -11.35 4.68
CA GLY A 103 9.73 -12.56 5.37
C GLY A 103 9.52 -13.80 4.50
N GLU A 104 9.79 -14.95 5.11
CA GLU A 104 9.57 -16.26 4.49
C GLU A 104 8.07 -16.50 4.24
N ASP A 105 7.24 -16.32 5.27
CA ASP A 105 5.79 -16.55 5.23
C ASP A 105 4.96 -15.27 5.43
N SER A 106 5.55 -14.10 5.23
CA SER A 106 4.77 -12.85 5.32
C SER A 106 5.35 -11.72 4.49
N ALA A 107 4.47 -10.83 4.05
CA ALA A 107 4.83 -9.56 3.44
C ALA A 107 3.99 -8.45 4.08
N THR A 108 4.61 -7.33 4.42
CA THR A 108 3.91 -6.10 4.80
C THR A 108 4.31 -5.00 3.85
N LEU A 109 3.31 -4.45 3.18
CA LEU A 109 3.42 -3.44 2.14
C LEU A 109 2.65 -2.20 2.58
N ASP A 110 3.17 -1.03 2.24
CA ASP A 110 2.54 0.26 2.49
C ASP A 110 2.11 0.86 1.17
N VAL A 111 0.87 1.32 1.10
CA VAL A 111 0.36 2.12 -0.03
C VAL A 111 -0.22 3.39 0.57
N PRO A 112 0.60 4.42 0.83
CA PRO A 112 0.14 5.68 1.41
C PRO A 112 -0.81 6.43 0.49
N ARG A 113 -0.63 6.28 -0.83
CA ARG A 113 -1.46 6.94 -1.86
C ARG A 113 -1.42 6.18 -3.18
N GLY A 114 -2.44 6.41 -4.00
CA GLY A 114 -2.56 5.84 -5.34
C GLY A 114 -3.19 4.45 -5.35
N GLU A 115 -2.84 3.67 -6.37
CA GLU A 115 -3.48 2.39 -6.67
C GLU A 115 -2.44 1.31 -7.00
N ALA A 116 -2.63 0.15 -6.39
CA ALA A 116 -1.79 -1.02 -6.60
C ALA A 116 -2.65 -2.24 -6.98
N PHE A 117 -2.22 -2.94 -8.02
CA PHE A 117 -2.82 -4.18 -8.49
C PHE A 117 -1.92 -5.35 -8.12
N LEU A 118 -2.43 -6.25 -7.31
CA LEU A 118 -1.70 -7.41 -6.83
C LEU A 118 -2.22 -8.65 -7.55
N TYR A 119 -1.28 -9.42 -8.08
CA TYR A 119 -1.50 -10.77 -8.55
C TYR A 119 -0.66 -11.72 -7.70
N LEU A 120 -1.30 -12.33 -6.72
CA LEU A 120 -0.66 -13.24 -5.78
C LEU A 120 -0.84 -14.67 -6.25
N ARG A 121 0.27 -15.41 -6.30
CA ARG A 121 0.32 -16.80 -6.74
C ARG A 121 1.26 -17.63 -5.88
N TYR A 122 0.87 -18.88 -5.65
CA TYR A 122 1.61 -19.89 -4.91
C TYR A 122 1.96 -19.43 -3.49
N LEU A 123 1.02 -18.78 -2.80
CA LEU A 123 1.17 -18.47 -1.38
C LEU A 123 1.26 -19.77 -0.57
N ALA A 124 2.28 -19.88 0.28
CA ALA A 124 2.43 -21.03 1.16
C ALA A 124 1.27 -21.11 2.18
N PRO A 125 0.95 -22.31 2.70
CA PRO A 125 -0.03 -22.43 3.78
C PRO A 125 0.35 -21.56 4.99
N GLY A 126 -0.50 -20.62 5.35
CA GLY A 126 -0.25 -19.65 6.44
C GLY A 126 0.46 -18.36 6.00
N GLU A 127 0.94 -18.29 4.76
CA GLU A 127 1.56 -17.07 4.23
C GLU A 127 0.55 -15.92 4.21
N THR A 128 0.94 -14.79 4.81
CA THR A 128 0.04 -13.64 4.97
C THR A 128 0.65 -12.38 4.39
N TRP A 129 -0.08 -11.75 3.47
CA TRP A 129 0.24 -10.47 2.88
C TRP A 129 -0.62 -9.39 3.51
N ARG A 130 0.01 -8.35 4.05
CA ARG A 130 -0.65 -7.19 4.65
C ARG A 130 -0.35 -5.95 3.82
N ILE A 131 -1.41 -5.25 3.42
CA ILE A 131 -1.32 -3.99 2.69
C ILE A 131 -1.89 -2.92 3.61
N ARG A 132 -1.03 -2.04 4.12
CA ARG A 132 -1.43 -0.91 4.95
C ARG A 132 -1.69 0.30 4.07
N THR A 133 -2.79 0.96 4.35
CA THR A 133 -3.23 2.19 3.72
C THR A 133 -3.57 3.19 4.83
N PRO A 134 -3.73 4.49 4.54
CA PRO A 134 -3.99 5.48 5.59
C PRO A 134 -5.23 5.20 6.44
N ARG A 135 -6.22 4.46 5.89
CA ARG A 135 -7.53 4.23 6.51
C ARG A 135 -7.78 2.78 6.90
N GLY A 136 -6.79 1.89 6.74
CA GLY A 136 -6.94 0.49 7.12
C GLY A 136 -5.86 -0.45 6.59
N VAL A 137 -5.97 -1.71 6.98
CA VAL A 137 -5.10 -2.82 6.63
C VAL A 137 -5.90 -3.90 5.90
N VAL A 138 -5.40 -4.28 4.74
CA VAL A 138 -5.90 -5.40 3.94
C VAL A 138 -5.03 -6.61 4.23
N THR A 139 -5.64 -7.71 4.64
CA THR A 139 -4.95 -8.98 4.90
C THR A 139 -5.39 -10.01 3.87
N ILE A 140 -4.43 -10.60 3.18
CA ILE A 140 -4.64 -11.59 2.12
C ILE A 140 -3.83 -12.84 2.47
N SER A 141 -4.46 -14.00 2.41
CA SER A 141 -3.86 -15.29 2.76
C SER A 141 -4.16 -16.37 1.73
N GLN A 142 -4.50 -15.97 0.50
CA GLN A 142 -4.76 -16.88 -0.61
C GLN A 142 -4.40 -16.24 -1.94
N ASP A 143 -4.05 -17.10 -2.89
CA ASP A 143 -3.85 -16.72 -4.29
C ASP A 143 -5.04 -15.94 -4.84
N GLY A 144 -4.74 -14.95 -5.68
CA GLY A 144 -5.77 -14.19 -6.35
C GLY A 144 -5.32 -12.84 -6.89
N ARG A 145 -6.30 -12.05 -7.32
CA ARG A 145 -6.15 -10.75 -7.97
C ARG A 145 -6.92 -9.70 -7.19
N TYR A 146 -6.20 -8.68 -6.78
CA TYR A 146 -6.68 -7.64 -5.88
C TYR A 146 -6.32 -6.27 -6.43
N ALA A 147 -7.29 -5.36 -6.48
CA ALA A 147 -7.07 -3.96 -6.78
C ALA A 147 -7.21 -3.17 -5.48
N ILE A 148 -6.16 -2.47 -5.06
CA ILE A 148 -6.13 -1.68 -3.83
C ILE A 148 -6.04 -0.20 -4.21
N SER A 149 -7.02 0.58 -3.77
CA SER A 149 -6.96 2.04 -3.81
C SER A 149 -6.80 2.54 -2.38
N ALA A 150 -5.69 3.25 -2.13
CA ALA A 150 -5.30 3.67 -0.79
C ALA A 150 -6.34 4.58 -0.11
N GLY A 151 -7.06 5.36 -0.91
CA GLY A 151 -7.86 6.48 -0.42
C GLY A 151 -6.99 7.66 0.01
N ASP A 152 -7.58 8.55 0.81
CA ASP A 152 -6.91 9.73 1.37
C ASP A 152 -7.58 10.12 2.70
N ALA A 153 -7.40 11.36 3.16
CA ALA A 153 -8.03 11.85 4.38
C ALA A 153 -9.58 11.83 4.35
N ALA A 154 -10.19 11.96 3.16
CA ALA A 154 -11.64 11.99 2.94
C ALA A 154 -12.18 10.71 2.29
N ALA A 155 -11.39 10.06 1.43
CA ALA A 155 -11.75 8.86 0.70
C ALA A 155 -11.31 7.59 1.47
N PRO A 156 -12.20 6.60 1.67
CA PRO A 156 -11.82 5.36 2.32
C PRO A 156 -10.92 4.49 1.43
N THR A 157 -10.18 3.57 2.04
CA THR A 157 -9.55 2.46 1.33
C THR A 157 -10.60 1.66 0.57
N ARG A 158 -10.37 1.43 -0.73
CA ARG A 158 -11.22 0.56 -1.57
C ARG A 158 -10.44 -0.64 -2.04
N ILE A 159 -11.12 -1.78 -2.09
CA ILE A 159 -10.53 -3.06 -2.49
C ILE A 159 -11.47 -3.76 -3.44
N GLY A 160 -11.00 -3.98 -4.66
CA GLY A 160 -11.61 -4.91 -5.61
C GLY A 160 -10.98 -6.29 -5.43
N VAL A 161 -11.82 -7.31 -5.25
CA VAL A 161 -11.38 -8.71 -5.25
C VAL A 161 -11.92 -9.36 -6.52
N ILE A 162 -11.04 -9.66 -7.46
CA ILE A 162 -11.41 -10.29 -8.73
C ILE A 162 -11.51 -11.81 -8.54
N ASP A 163 -10.51 -12.41 -7.90
CA ASP A 163 -10.51 -13.78 -7.42
C ASP A 163 -9.77 -13.87 -6.07
N GLY A 164 -10.07 -14.91 -5.29
CA GLY A 164 -9.59 -15.06 -3.91
C GLY A 164 -10.48 -14.39 -2.86
N ALA A 165 -9.87 -13.96 -1.75
CA ALA A 165 -10.55 -13.25 -0.66
C ALA A 165 -9.54 -12.48 0.20
N ALA A 166 -10.00 -11.34 0.70
CA ALA A 166 -9.25 -10.45 1.56
C ALA A 166 -10.06 -10.07 2.79
N GLU A 167 -9.38 -9.81 3.89
CA GLU A 167 -9.97 -9.23 5.11
C GLU A 167 -9.52 -7.80 5.27
N VAL A 168 -10.47 -6.90 5.57
CA VAL A 168 -10.21 -5.47 5.71
C VAL A 168 -10.46 -5.07 7.15
N THR A 169 -9.49 -4.40 7.78
CA THR A 169 -9.62 -3.82 9.11
C THR A 169 -9.28 -2.33 9.03
N GLY A 170 -10.17 -1.42 9.40
CA GLY A 170 -9.96 0.02 9.26
C GLY A 170 -11.08 0.85 9.89
N ASP A 171 -11.14 2.15 9.61
CA ASP A 171 -12.00 3.14 10.29
C ASP A 171 -13.52 3.02 9.98
N GLY A 172 -13.97 1.88 9.46
CA GLY A 172 -15.38 1.50 9.30
C GLY A 172 -15.80 0.41 10.28
N PRO A 173 -17.10 0.19 10.52
CA PRO A 173 -17.55 -0.80 11.50
C PRO A 173 -17.23 -2.24 11.03
N GLY A 174 -16.24 -2.85 11.69
CA GLY A 174 -15.99 -4.30 11.68
C GLY A 174 -14.98 -4.81 10.65
N ARG A 175 -14.44 -6.01 10.91
CA ARG A 175 -13.66 -6.77 9.92
C ARG A 175 -14.60 -7.14 8.78
N VAL A 176 -14.36 -6.61 7.59
CA VAL A 176 -15.13 -6.98 6.40
C VAL A 176 -14.31 -7.99 5.60
N ARG A 177 -14.81 -9.22 5.52
CA ARG A 177 -14.26 -10.22 4.61
C ARG A 177 -14.89 -10.06 3.23
N ARG A 178 -14.06 -9.75 2.22
CA ARG A 178 -14.46 -9.64 0.80
C ARG A 178 -14.02 -10.90 0.07
N ARG A 179 -14.94 -11.54 -0.63
CA ARG A 179 -14.65 -12.60 -1.64
C ARG A 179 -14.91 -12.03 -3.03
N ALA A 180 -14.37 -12.69 -4.05
CA ALA A 180 -14.61 -12.41 -5.45
C ALA A 180 -16.09 -12.08 -5.75
N GLY A 181 -16.33 -11.03 -6.55
CA GLY A 181 -17.67 -10.61 -6.98
C GLY A 181 -18.47 -9.73 -6.00
N GLY A 182 -17.84 -9.21 -4.95
CA GLY A 182 -18.49 -8.36 -3.95
C GLY A 182 -18.15 -6.86 -4.09
N ASP A 183 -18.84 -6.13 -4.97
CA ASP A 183 -18.83 -4.66 -4.98
C ASP A 183 -19.67 -4.13 -3.82
N GLY A 184 -19.05 -4.02 -2.64
CA GLY A 184 -19.70 -3.44 -1.48
C GLY A 184 -19.65 -1.92 -1.51
N ALA A 185 -20.51 -1.28 -2.32
CA ALA A 185 -20.94 0.08 -2.02
C ALA A 185 -21.58 0.12 -0.63
N PRO A 186 -21.39 1.18 0.17
CA PRO A 186 -22.01 1.28 1.49
C PRO A 186 -23.53 1.27 1.31
N ARG A 187 -24.18 0.19 1.78
CA ARG A 187 -25.64 0.16 1.90
C ARG A 187 -26.01 1.24 2.92
N ARG A 188 -26.63 2.33 2.45
CA ARG A 188 -27.39 3.24 3.31
C ARG A 188 -28.34 2.36 4.11
N ARG A 189 -28.18 2.37 5.42
CA ARG A 189 -29.14 1.75 6.33
C ARG A 189 -30.33 2.69 6.39
N ASP A 190 -31.43 2.30 5.75
CA ASP A 190 -32.74 2.90 5.97
C ASP A 190 -33.16 2.55 7.40
N THR A 191 -32.99 3.50 8.31
CA THR A 191 -33.57 3.39 9.65
C THR A 191 -35.05 3.75 9.53
N GLY A 192 -35.88 2.72 9.41
CA GLY A 192 -37.33 2.81 9.56
C GLY A 192 -37.81 1.93 10.71
N ALA A 193 -38.66 2.52 11.56
CA ALA A 193 -39.49 1.93 12.62
C ALA A 193 -38.79 1.59 13.95
N GLY A 194 -39.27 2.03 15.10
CA GLY A 194 -40.47 2.84 15.37
C GLY A 194 -40.65 3.07 16.86
N ASP A 195 -41.40 4.11 17.20
CA ASP A 195 -42.00 4.27 18.52
C ASP A 195 -43.49 4.58 18.33
N ALA A 196 -44.31 3.58 18.59
CA ALA A 196 -45.73 3.75 18.86
C ALA A 196 -45.89 3.84 20.37
N ARG A 197 -46.46 4.95 20.87
CA ARG A 197 -47.31 4.99 22.08
C ARG A 197 -48.03 6.34 22.22
N THR A 198 -49.33 6.28 21.94
CA THR A 198 -50.45 6.80 22.76
C THR A 198 -50.62 8.30 22.98
N ALA A 199 -51.63 8.89 22.32
CA ALA A 199 -52.59 9.88 22.87
C ALA A 199 -53.71 10.11 21.82
N ARG A 200 -54.91 9.55 22.02
CA ARG A 200 -56.14 10.20 22.54
C ARG A 200 -56.76 11.28 21.64
N ASP A 201 -57.99 10.96 21.19
CA ASP A 201 -59.18 11.80 20.97
C ASP A 201 -59.12 13.11 20.15
N ARG A 202 -59.75 13.03 18.94
CA ARG A 202 -60.81 13.89 18.30
C ARG A 202 -60.80 15.44 18.43
N PRO A 203 -61.50 16.23 17.56
CA PRO A 203 -62.29 15.91 16.35
C PRO A 203 -62.02 16.80 15.11
N VAL A 204 -62.70 16.40 14.03
CA VAL A 204 -63.02 17.02 12.74
C VAL A 204 -63.08 18.56 12.70
N HIS A 205 -62.42 19.17 11.70
CA HIS A 205 -62.89 20.41 11.07
C HIS A 205 -62.60 20.43 9.56
N ARG A 206 -63.61 20.94 8.86
CA ARG A 206 -63.86 21.06 7.42
C ARG A 206 -63.15 22.28 6.80
N ALA A 207 -62.64 22.14 5.58
CA ALA A 207 -62.58 23.14 4.48
C ALA A 207 -62.01 22.44 3.24
N ASP A 208 -62.79 22.09 2.21
CA ASP A 208 -63.30 22.90 1.09
C ASP A 208 -62.26 23.40 0.07
N ALA A 209 -62.59 23.08 -1.20
CA ALA A 209 -62.17 23.67 -2.49
C ALA A 209 -60.67 23.57 -2.85
N GLY A 210 -60.25 23.24 -4.08
CA GLY A 210 -60.91 23.16 -5.37
C GLY A 210 -59.84 23.37 -6.45
N GLY A 211 -60.04 22.87 -7.67
CA GLY A 211 -59.34 23.36 -8.86
C GLY A 211 -58.41 22.39 -9.58
N SER A 212 -58.98 21.64 -10.52
CA SER A 212 -58.27 21.02 -11.64
C SER A 212 -58.18 21.99 -12.83
N ARG A 213 -57.03 22.04 -13.53
CA ARG A 213 -56.83 22.23 -15.00
C ARG A 213 -55.36 22.61 -15.24
N ALA A 214 -54.54 21.82 -15.93
CA ALA A 214 -54.51 21.46 -17.35
C ALA A 214 -53.67 22.42 -18.23
N ALA A 215 -52.91 21.77 -19.14
CA ALA A 215 -52.42 22.23 -20.45
C ALA A 215 -51.07 23.00 -20.55
N ARG A 216 -49.98 22.25 -20.86
CA ARG A 216 -49.35 22.03 -22.20
C ARG A 216 -49.01 23.28 -23.11
N PRO A 217 -48.24 23.13 -24.22
CA PRO A 217 -46.84 23.58 -24.36
C PRO A 217 -46.58 24.49 -25.60
N ALA A 218 -45.34 24.92 -25.86
CA ALA A 218 -44.68 25.06 -27.19
C ALA A 218 -43.34 25.82 -27.06
N ARG A 219 -42.18 25.31 -27.52
CA ARG A 219 -41.64 25.21 -28.91
C ARG A 219 -41.12 26.55 -29.47
N ARG A 220 -39.80 26.64 -29.75
CA ARG A 220 -39.08 27.10 -30.99
C ARG A 220 -37.62 27.39 -30.61
N ALA A 221 -36.58 26.67 -31.05
CA ALA A 221 -36.00 26.47 -32.39
C ALA A 221 -35.19 27.67 -32.93
N GLY A 222 -33.98 27.37 -33.40
CA GLY A 222 -33.10 28.19 -34.25
C GLY A 222 -31.80 28.60 -33.56
N GLY A 223 -30.59 28.35 -34.05
CA GLY A 223 -30.14 27.86 -35.35
C GLY A 223 -28.85 28.61 -35.75
N GLY A 224 -27.87 27.88 -36.30
CA GLY A 224 -26.72 28.41 -37.07
C GLY A 224 -25.74 29.32 -36.31
N ASP A 225 -24.47 29.49 -36.68
CA ASP A 225 -23.70 28.94 -37.78
C ASP A 225 -22.20 29.12 -37.48
N ARG A 226 -21.45 28.25 -38.16
CA ARG A 226 -20.02 28.21 -38.48
C ARG A 226 -19.27 29.55 -38.52
N HIS A 227 -18.02 29.51 -38.07
CA HIS A 227 -16.78 29.74 -38.85
C HIS A 227 -15.61 29.70 -37.83
N ASP A 228 -14.35 29.45 -38.13
CA ASP A 228 -13.57 28.79 -39.18
C ASP A 228 -12.11 29.05 -38.75
N ARG A 229 -11.25 28.05 -38.96
CA ARG A 229 -9.80 28.14 -39.18
C ARG A 229 -8.86 28.86 -38.19
N GLY A 230 -7.77 28.16 -37.86
CA GLY A 230 -6.47 28.79 -37.61
C GLY A 230 -5.54 27.98 -36.71
N GLY A 231 -4.73 27.09 -37.30
CA GLY A 231 -3.66 26.34 -36.61
C GLY A 231 -2.41 27.18 -36.26
N PRO A 232 -1.23 26.56 -36.06
CA PRO A 232 -0.55 26.57 -34.76
C PRO A 232 0.86 27.20 -34.75
N ALA A 233 1.34 27.62 -33.58
CA ALA A 233 2.76 27.90 -33.30
C ALA A 233 3.05 27.62 -31.81
N ARG A 234 3.81 26.58 -31.42
CA ARG A 234 5.29 26.39 -31.44
C ARG A 234 6.07 27.25 -30.43
N ARG A 235 6.77 26.53 -29.52
CA ARG A 235 7.99 26.87 -28.74
C ARG A 235 7.81 27.93 -27.64
N LEU A 236 8.50 27.93 -26.50
CA LEU A 236 9.87 27.53 -26.15
C LEU A 236 9.94 27.14 -24.66
N TRP A 237 10.84 26.21 -24.32
CA TRP A 237 11.38 26.03 -22.98
C TRP A 237 12.34 27.19 -22.66
N GLN A 238 12.26 27.76 -21.45
CA GLN A 238 13.37 28.47 -20.82
C GLN A 238 13.52 27.99 -19.38
N LEU A 239 14.72 27.48 -19.11
CA LEU A 239 15.31 27.26 -17.81
C LEU A 239 15.65 28.60 -17.16
N GLY A 240 15.42 28.68 -15.85
CA GLY A 240 16.01 29.62 -14.91
C GLY A 240 16.26 28.88 -13.61
#